data_AF-A0A1F1UPM8-F1
#
_entry.id   AF-A0A1F1UPM8-F1
#
_cell.length_a   1.000
_cell.length_b   1.000
_cell.length_c   1.000
_cell.angle_alpha   90.00
_cell.angle_beta   90.00
_cell.angle_gamma   90.00
#
_symmetry.space_group_name_H-M   'P 1'
#
loop_
_entity.id
_entity.type
_entity.pdbx_description
1 polymer ?
#
loop_
_entity_poly.entity_id
_entity_poly.type
_entity_poly.pdbx_seq_one_letter_code
_entity_poly.pdbx_strand_id
1 'polypeptide(L)'
;MTFGVVLLVVALICVVIVAAWAFHTAQRLHRLHIRLDRSRDALQAALDRRCAVVAALFPELAKQAHETEALRFSSKDLRLRLGAEGDLMQVVRESSQSGGDVPAELRDAHTRVELARRFYNDAVADTLALQLRPMVRFFRLGGTAVVPQFATDGQ
;
A
#
# COMPACT_ATOMS: atom_id res chain seq x y z
N MET A 1 27.05 43.51 -26.66
CA MET A 1 25.80 42.83 -27.11
C MET A 1 25.91 41.30 -27.04
N THR A 2 26.97 40.68 -27.54
CA THR A 2 27.17 39.22 -27.50
C THR A 2 27.10 38.61 -26.09
N PHE A 3 27.74 39.23 -25.09
CA PHE A 3 27.76 38.72 -23.72
C PHE A 3 26.36 38.61 -23.08
N GLY A 4 25.50 39.62 -23.30
CA GLY A 4 24.12 39.61 -22.80
C GLY A 4 23.26 38.54 -23.50
N VAL A 5 23.47 38.34 -24.80
CA VAL A 5 22.83 37.26 -25.56
C VAL A 5 23.27 35.89 -25.06
N VAL A 6 24.57 35.69 -24.81
CA VAL A 6 25.11 34.44 -24.26
C VAL A 6 24.49 34.15 -22.89
N LEU A 7 24.42 35.15 -22.01
CA LEU A 7 23.85 34.98 -20.66
C LEU A 7 22.35 34.62 -20.73
N LEU A 8 21.60 35.26 -21.63
CA LEU A 8 20.19 34.94 -21.86
C LEU A 8 20.00 33.52 -22.41
N VAL A 9 20.83 33.10 -23.36
CA VAL A 9 20.79 31.74 -23.92
C VAL A 9 21.13 30.70 -22.84
N VAL A 10 22.15 30.93 -22.02
CA VAL A 10 22.50 30.04 -20.91
C VAL A 10 21.36 29.98 -19.89
N ALA A 11 20.77 31.11 -19.53
CA ALA A 11 19.63 31.15 -18.62
C ALA A 11 18.44 30.35 -19.18
N LEU A 12 18.13 30.50 -20.48
CA LEU A 12 17.07 29.75 -21.15
C LEU A 12 17.34 28.24 -21.14
N ILE A 13 18.57 27.81 -21.45
CA ILE A 13 18.98 26.40 -21.40
C ILE A 13 18.82 25.86 -19.97
N CYS A 14 19.26 26.60 -18.96
CA CYS A 14 19.08 26.23 -17.56
C CYS A 14 17.59 26.05 -17.21
N VAL A 15 16.71 26.96 -17.64
CA VAL A 15 15.26 26.86 -17.42
C VAL A 15 14.68 25.61 -18.08
N VAL A 16 15.07 25.30 -19.31
CA VAL A 16 14.62 24.09 -20.02
C VAL A 16 15.07 22.82 -19.30
N ILE A 17 16.32 22.77 -18.84
CA ILE A 17 16.85 21.64 -18.07
C ILE A 17 16.07 21.44 -16.76
N VAL A 18 15.80 22.52 -16.02
CA VAL A 18 15.02 22.46 -14.77
C VAL A 18 13.59 22.01 -15.03
N ALA A 19 12.94 22.51 -16.09
CA ALA A 19 11.59 22.12 -16.46
C ALA A 19 11.52 20.64 -16.85
N ALA A 20 12.45 20.16 -17.68
CA ALA A 20 12.54 18.75 -18.08
C ALA A 20 12.78 17.83 -16.86
N TRP A 21 13.64 18.25 -15.93
CA TRP A 21 13.91 17.51 -14.70
C TRP A 21 12.68 17.44 -13.78
N ALA A 22 11.96 18.56 -13.62
CA ALA A 22 10.74 18.62 -12.82
C ALA A 22 9.64 17.72 -13.42
N PHE A 23 9.48 17.75 -14.75
CA PHE A 23 8.52 16.91 -15.46
C PHE A 23 8.82 15.42 -15.28
N HIS A 24 10.09 15.01 -15.45
CA HIS A 24 10.50 13.61 -15.25
C HIS A 24 10.27 13.15 -13.81
N THR A 25 10.55 14.00 -12.83
CA THR A 25 10.33 13.71 -11.41
C THR A 25 8.84 13.56 -11.10
N ALA A 26 7.99 14.46 -11.61
CA ALA A 26 6.54 14.40 -11.44
C ALA A 26 5.94 13.11 -12.03
N GLN A 27 6.37 12.73 -13.23
CA GLN A 27 5.88 11.53 -13.90
C GLN A 27 6.32 10.25 -13.20
N ARG A 28 7.53 10.23 -12.61
CA ARG A 28 8.01 9.13 -11.78
C ARG A 28 7.22 9.02 -10.47
N LEU A 29 6.91 10.14 -9.83
CA LEU A 29 6.12 10.17 -8.60
C LEU A 29 4.68 9.71 -8.83
N HIS A 30 4.08 10.11 -9.95
CA HIS A 30 2.72 9.70 -10.33
C HIS A 30 2.64 8.19 -10.56
N ARG A 31 3.61 7.60 -11.28
CA ARG A 31 3.64 6.14 -11.49
C ARG A 31 3.75 5.36 -10.17
N LEU A 32 4.51 5.86 -9.20
CA LEU A 32 4.63 5.23 -7.88
C LEU A 32 3.35 5.33 -7.06
N HIS A 33 2.70 6.49 -7.05
CA HIS A 33 1.40 6.65 -6.38
C HIS A 33 0.36 5.69 -6.94
N ILE A 34 0.22 5.62 -8.26
CA ILE A 34 -0.75 4.71 -8.87
C ILE A 34 -0.43 3.24 -8.52
N ARG A 35 0.85 2.86 -8.46
CA ARG A 35 1.23 1.49 -8.08
C ARG A 35 0.88 1.19 -6.63
N LEU A 36 1.10 2.13 -5.72
CA LEU A 36 0.74 2.00 -4.31
C LEU A 36 -0.78 1.92 -4.12
N ASP A 37 -1.55 2.76 -4.82
CA ASP A 37 -3.00 2.73 -4.74
C ASP A 37 -3.56 1.39 -5.25
N ARG A 38 -3.03 0.88 -6.37
CA ARG A 38 -3.41 -0.44 -6.89
C ARG A 38 -3.05 -1.59 -5.94
N SER A 39 -1.88 -1.56 -5.32
CA SER A 39 -1.49 -2.62 -4.37
C SER A 39 -2.31 -2.56 -3.08
N ARG A 40 -2.68 -1.36 -2.66
CA ARG A 40 -3.61 -1.13 -1.55
C ARG A 40 -4.99 -1.70 -1.85
N ASP A 41 -5.57 -1.40 -3.02
CA ASP A 41 -6.88 -1.91 -3.43
C ASP A 41 -6.88 -3.43 -3.54
N ALA A 42 -5.80 -4.01 -4.08
CA ALA A 42 -5.62 -5.46 -4.16
C ALA A 42 -5.56 -6.14 -2.79
N LEU A 43 -4.88 -5.51 -1.82
CA LEU A 43 -4.82 -6.01 -0.44
C LEU A 43 -6.17 -5.91 0.26
N GLN A 44 -6.89 -4.80 0.10
CA GLN A 44 -8.25 -4.67 0.64
C GLN A 44 -9.19 -5.75 0.07
N ALA A 45 -9.21 -5.94 -1.25
CA ALA A 45 -10.03 -6.96 -1.88
C ALA A 45 -9.69 -8.40 -1.41
N ALA A 46 -8.41 -8.68 -1.16
CA ALA A 46 -7.98 -9.98 -0.65
C ALA A 46 -8.46 -10.22 0.79
N LEU A 47 -8.41 -9.20 1.66
CA LEU A 47 -8.90 -9.27 3.03
C LEU A 47 -10.43 -9.43 3.08
N ASP A 48 -11.17 -8.62 2.32
CA ASP A 48 -12.63 -8.69 2.27
C ASP A 48 -13.10 -10.06 1.73
N ARG A 49 -12.39 -10.60 0.72
CA ARG A 49 -12.66 -11.96 0.24
C ARG A 49 -12.43 -13.01 1.31
N ARG A 50 -11.41 -12.86 2.17
CA ARG A 50 -11.16 -13.79 3.26
C ARG A 50 -12.24 -13.69 4.34
N CYS A 51 -12.67 -12.49 4.73
CA CYS A 51 -13.80 -12.31 5.63
C CYS A 51 -15.07 -12.97 5.09
N ALA A 52 -15.37 -12.81 3.80
CA ALA A 52 -16.52 -13.45 3.17
C ALA A 52 -16.42 -14.99 3.17
N VAL A 53 -15.24 -15.55 2.92
CA VAL A 53 -15.00 -17.00 2.99
C VAL A 53 -15.13 -17.52 4.43
N VAL A 54 -14.61 -16.78 5.42
CA VAL A 54 -14.77 -17.13 6.84
C VAL A 54 -16.26 -17.11 7.24
N ALA A 55 -17.00 -16.07 6.85
CA ALA A 55 -18.43 -15.98 7.13
C ALA A 55 -19.26 -17.10 6.49
N ALA A 56 -18.84 -17.60 5.32
CA ALA A 56 -19.49 -18.72 4.64
C ALA A 56 -19.17 -20.08 5.26
N LEU A 57 -17.93 -20.28 5.73
CA LEU A 57 -17.46 -21.56 6.28
C LEU A 57 -17.72 -21.73 7.78
N PHE A 58 -17.75 -20.62 8.52
CA PHE A 58 -17.92 -20.57 9.99
C PHE A 58 -19.07 -19.62 10.32
N PRO A 59 -20.33 -20.07 10.23
CA PRO A 59 -21.51 -19.22 10.47
C PRO A 59 -21.51 -18.56 11.85
N GLU A 60 -20.93 -19.21 12.86
CA GLU A 60 -20.74 -18.68 14.21
C GLU A 60 -19.80 -17.47 14.27
N LEU A 61 -18.90 -17.34 13.28
CA LEU A 61 -17.96 -16.22 13.15
C LEU A 61 -18.44 -15.16 12.15
N ALA A 62 -19.58 -15.36 11.48
CA ALA A 62 -20.05 -14.46 10.42
C ALA A 62 -20.22 -13.00 10.89
N LYS A 63 -20.70 -12.80 12.13
CA LYS A 63 -20.82 -11.46 12.72
C LYS A 63 -19.44 -10.80 12.87
N GLN A 64 -18.48 -11.50 13.45
CA GLN A 64 -17.12 -10.99 13.64
C GLN A 64 -16.43 -10.74 12.30
N ALA A 65 -16.60 -11.62 11.32
CA ALA A 65 -16.07 -11.46 9.98
C ALA A 65 -16.63 -10.20 9.28
N HIS A 66 -17.93 -9.92 9.42
CA HIS A 66 -18.54 -8.72 8.86
C HIS A 66 -18.14 -7.43 9.61
N GLU A 67 -17.96 -7.51 10.94
CA GLU A 67 -17.39 -6.40 11.73
C GLU A 67 -15.96 -6.08 11.29
N THR A 68 -15.14 -7.11 11.05
CA THR A 68 -13.79 -6.95 10.50
C THR A 68 -13.87 -6.33 9.11
N GLU A 69 -14.73 -6.85 8.22
CA GLU A 69 -14.97 -6.34 6.85
C GLU A 69 -15.36 -4.84 6.83
N ALA A 70 -16.18 -4.40 7.80
CA ALA A 70 -16.64 -3.02 7.90
C ALA A 70 -15.53 -2.01 8.25
N LEU A 71 -14.41 -2.46 8.82
CA LEU A 71 -13.26 -1.60 9.10
C LEU A 71 -12.60 -1.17 7.79
N ARG A 72 -12.68 0.13 7.48
CA ARG A 72 -12.09 0.68 6.26
C ARG A 72 -10.58 0.49 6.23
N PHE A 73 -10.06 0.15 5.05
CA PHE A 73 -8.64 0.18 4.76
C PHE A 73 -8.20 1.63 4.54
N SER A 74 -8.03 2.41 5.62
CA SER A 74 -7.39 3.74 5.64
C SER A 74 -5.93 3.62 6.05
N SER A 75 -5.05 4.56 5.68
CA SER A 75 -3.64 4.52 6.09
C SER A 75 -3.49 4.66 7.62
N LYS A 76 -4.46 5.32 8.26
CA LYS A 76 -4.53 5.42 9.73
C LYS A 76 -5.12 4.17 10.37
N ASP A 77 -6.07 3.53 9.69
CA ASP A 77 -6.86 2.41 10.22
C ASP A 77 -6.28 1.05 9.81
N LEU A 78 -5.22 1.02 9.01
CA LEU A 78 -4.56 -0.18 8.52
C LEU A 78 -4.21 -1.15 9.65
N ARG A 79 -3.60 -0.64 10.73
CA ARG A 79 -3.24 -1.46 11.90
C ARG A 79 -4.46 -1.98 12.65
N LEU A 80 -5.52 -1.19 12.73
CA LEU A 80 -6.77 -1.61 13.36
C LEU A 80 -7.41 -2.75 12.57
N ARG A 81 -7.47 -2.62 11.24
CA ARG A 81 -7.97 -3.69 10.36
C ARG A 81 -7.11 -4.94 10.48
N LEU A 82 -5.79 -4.82 10.35
CA LEU A 82 -4.88 -5.97 10.43
C LEU A 82 -4.92 -6.65 11.80
N GLY A 83 -5.08 -5.90 12.89
CA GLY A 83 -5.27 -6.46 14.23
C GLY A 83 -6.56 -7.26 14.35
N ALA A 84 -7.70 -6.66 13.98
CA ALA A 84 -8.99 -7.35 13.99
C ALA A 84 -9.01 -8.59 13.07
N GLU A 85 -8.29 -8.51 11.97
CA GLU A 85 -8.10 -9.62 11.04
C GLU A 85 -7.23 -10.74 11.64
N GLY A 86 -6.19 -10.39 12.40
CA GLY A 86 -5.39 -11.34 13.17
C GLY A 86 -6.22 -12.07 14.21
N ASP A 87 -7.02 -11.32 14.98
CA ASP A 87 -7.93 -11.85 16.00
C ASP A 87 -8.95 -12.82 15.38
N LEU A 88 -9.56 -12.44 14.24
CA LEU A 88 -10.48 -13.31 13.50
C LEU A 88 -9.81 -14.62 13.07
N MET A 89 -8.59 -14.55 12.51
CA MET A 89 -7.87 -15.74 12.07
C MET A 89 -7.40 -16.63 13.23
N GLN A 90 -7.19 -16.06 14.42
CA GLN A 90 -6.92 -16.85 15.62
C GLN A 90 -8.14 -17.68 16.00
N VAL A 91 -9.32 -17.06 16.07
CA VAL A 91 -10.58 -17.77 16.40
C VAL A 91 -10.89 -18.83 15.34
N VAL A 92 -10.71 -18.53 14.05
CA VAL A 92 -10.87 -19.52 12.97
C VAL A 92 -9.95 -20.72 13.15
N ARG A 93 -8.70 -20.51 13.59
CA ARG A 93 -7.75 -21.59 13.83
C ARG A 93 -8.19 -22.49 14.99
N GLU A 94 -8.71 -21.89 16.05
CA GLU A 94 -9.26 -22.62 17.21
C GLU A 94 -10.51 -23.43 16.82
N SER A 95 -11.42 -22.86 16.04
CA SER A 95 -12.59 -23.57 15.49
C SER A 95 -12.20 -24.73 14.55
N SER A 96 -11.21 -24.51 13.68
CA SER A 96 -10.77 -25.51 12.69
C SER A 96 -10.14 -26.74 13.34
N GLN A 97 -9.43 -26.57 14.47
CA GLN A 97 -8.83 -27.69 15.22
C GLN A 97 -9.88 -28.69 15.73
N SER A 98 -11.12 -28.25 15.92
CA SER A 98 -12.23 -29.10 16.36
C SER A 98 -12.98 -29.77 15.20
N GLY A 99 -12.78 -29.29 13.96
CA GLY A 99 -13.64 -29.60 12.80
C GLY A 99 -13.00 -30.40 11.65
N GLY A 100 -11.69 -30.69 11.68
CA GLY A 100 -10.99 -31.44 10.63
C GLY A 100 -9.97 -30.61 9.83
N ASP A 101 -9.69 -31.01 8.58
CA ASP A 101 -8.72 -30.32 7.70
C ASP A 101 -9.22 -28.91 7.29
N VAL A 102 -8.28 -27.99 7.08
CA VAL A 102 -8.60 -26.60 6.69
C VAL A 102 -9.22 -26.59 5.29
N PRO A 103 -10.44 -26.01 5.11
CA PRO A 103 -11.09 -25.97 3.81
C PRO A 103 -10.20 -25.33 2.74
N ALA A 104 -10.18 -25.92 1.54
CA ALA A 104 -9.34 -25.45 0.43
C ALA A 104 -9.60 -23.98 0.08
N GLU A 105 -10.84 -23.52 0.19
CA GLU A 105 -11.24 -22.13 -0.05
C GLU A 105 -10.60 -21.16 0.95
N LEU A 106 -10.50 -21.52 2.23
CA LEU A 106 -9.85 -20.71 3.25
C LEU A 106 -8.33 -20.65 3.01
N ARG A 107 -7.74 -21.77 2.59
CA ARG A 107 -6.31 -21.85 2.28
C ARG A 107 -5.95 -20.98 1.07
N ASP A 108 -6.74 -21.02 0.00
CA ASP A 108 -6.57 -20.14 -1.17
C ASP A 108 -6.73 -18.66 -0.79
N ALA A 109 -7.77 -18.32 0.00
CA ALA A 109 -7.95 -16.96 0.51
C ALA A 109 -6.73 -16.48 1.33
N HIS A 110 -6.17 -17.34 2.19
CA HIS A 110 -4.97 -17.04 2.97
C HIS A 110 -3.76 -16.76 2.07
N THR A 111 -3.50 -17.61 1.07
CA THR A 111 -2.40 -17.42 0.11
C THR A 111 -2.53 -16.11 -0.67
N ARG A 112 -3.74 -15.75 -1.11
CA ARG A 112 -3.98 -14.48 -1.82
C ARG A 112 -3.69 -13.27 -0.93
N VAL A 113 -4.10 -13.30 0.34
CA VAL A 113 -3.79 -12.23 1.31
C VAL A 113 -2.28 -12.08 1.50
N GLU A 114 -1.55 -13.20 1.63
CA GLU A 114 -0.10 -13.15 1.83
C GLU A 114 0.62 -12.55 0.61
N LEU A 115 0.23 -12.94 -0.60
CA LEU A 115 0.76 -12.36 -1.84
C LEU A 115 0.45 -10.85 -1.94
N ALA A 116 -0.78 -10.45 -1.64
CA ALA A 116 -1.18 -9.05 -1.69
C ALA A 116 -0.42 -8.21 -0.64
N ARG A 117 -0.19 -8.75 0.57
CA ARG A 117 0.61 -8.09 1.63
C ARG A 117 2.04 -7.87 1.17
N ARG A 118 2.66 -8.85 0.50
CA ARG A 118 4.00 -8.72 -0.08
C ARG A 118 4.06 -7.63 -1.15
N PHE A 119 3.15 -7.65 -2.13
CA PHE A 119 3.12 -6.61 -3.18
C PHE A 119 2.86 -5.20 -2.63
N TYR A 120 2.01 -5.07 -1.61
CA TYR A 120 1.80 -3.81 -0.91
C TYR A 120 3.10 -3.34 -0.22
N ASN A 121 3.76 -4.21 0.54
CA ASN A 121 5.02 -3.89 1.21
C ASN A 121 6.13 -3.51 0.22
N ASP A 122 6.24 -4.19 -0.93
CA ASP A 122 7.20 -3.84 -1.98
C ASP A 122 6.91 -2.43 -2.56
N ALA A 123 5.63 -2.12 -2.79
CA ALA A 123 5.24 -0.78 -3.25
C ALA A 123 5.55 0.30 -2.19
N VAL A 124 5.34 0.01 -0.90
CA VAL A 124 5.73 0.90 0.20
C VAL A 124 7.25 1.10 0.22
N ALA A 125 8.03 0.03 0.12
CA ALA A 125 9.49 0.10 0.08
C ALA A 125 9.99 0.97 -1.08
N ASP A 126 9.41 0.81 -2.28
CA ASP A 126 9.73 1.63 -3.45
C ASP A 126 9.42 3.12 -3.24
N THR A 127 8.31 3.44 -2.56
CA THR A 127 7.96 4.83 -2.23
C THR A 127 8.88 5.45 -1.20
N LEU A 128 9.28 4.69 -0.17
CA LEU A 128 10.23 5.15 0.86
C LEU A 128 11.65 5.31 0.29
N ALA A 129 12.09 4.40 -0.58
CA ALA A 129 13.36 4.51 -1.28
C ALA A 129 13.46 5.79 -2.13
N LEU A 130 12.33 6.29 -2.64
CA LEU A 130 12.28 7.58 -3.33
C LEU A 130 12.42 8.76 -2.35
N GLN A 131 11.77 8.70 -1.19
CA GLN A 131 11.88 9.74 -0.15
C GLN A 131 13.30 9.87 0.43
N LEU A 132 14.06 8.76 0.45
CA LEU A 132 15.46 8.74 0.88
C LEU A 132 16.42 9.40 -0.13
N ARG A 133 15.98 9.70 -1.36
CA ARG A 133 16.84 10.41 -2.34
C ARG A 133 16.86 11.91 -2.02
N PRO A 134 18.02 12.47 -1.59
CA PRO A 134 18.13 13.84 -1.08
C PRO A 134 17.70 14.91 -2.10
N MET A 135 17.74 14.62 -3.40
CA MET A 135 17.34 15.55 -4.46
C MET A 135 15.84 15.93 -4.46
N VAL A 136 14.94 15.06 -3.94
CA VAL A 136 13.50 15.39 -3.84
C VAL A 136 13.21 16.22 -2.59
N ARG A 137 13.95 15.97 -1.50
CA ARG A 137 13.88 16.73 -0.25
C ARG A 137 14.34 18.18 -0.43
N PHE A 138 15.31 18.40 -1.31
CA PHE A 138 15.85 19.73 -1.62
C PHE A 138 14.82 20.66 -2.27
N PHE A 139 13.89 20.12 -3.06
CA PHE A 139 12.92 20.93 -3.79
C PHE A 139 11.62 21.21 -3.02
N ARG A 140 11.41 20.65 -1.82
CA ARG A 140 10.17 20.87 -1.02
C ARG A 140 8.85 20.64 -1.80
N LEU A 141 8.91 19.90 -2.91
CA LEU A 141 7.73 19.48 -3.70
C LEU A 141 7.01 18.27 -3.10
N GLY A 142 7.62 17.61 -2.10
CA GLY A 142 6.96 16.60 -1.28
C GLY A 142 6.07 17.29 -0.26
N GLY A 143 4.90 17.78 -0.71
CA GLY A 143 3.82 18.15 0.20
C GLY A 143 3.54 17.01 1.19
N THR A 144 2.89 17.35 2.30
CA THR A 144 2.58 16.58 3.53
C THR A 144 1.90 15.22 3.32
N ALA A 145 2.44 14.38 2.43
CA ALA A 145 1.94 13.06 2.13
C ALA A 145 2.21 12.19 3.35
N VAL A 146 1.12 11.70 3.95
CA VAL A 146 1.16 10.75 5.06
C VAL A 146 2.09 9.60 4.68
N VAL A 147 3.12 9.36 5.49
CA VAL A 147 4.10 8.31 5.24
C VAL A 147 3.37 6.96 5.16
N PRO A 148 3.49 6.21 4.06
CA PRO A 148 2.83 4.92 3.93
C PRO A 148 3.38 3.95 4.99
N GLN A 149 2.49 3.23 5.66
CA GLN A 149 2.85 2.27 6.71
C GLN A 149 2.92 0.87 6.10
N PHE A 150 3.97 0.12 6.47
CA PHE A 150 4.07 -1.30 6.12
C PHE A 150 2.91 -2.07 6.73
N ALA A 151 2.40 -3.05 6.00
CA ALA A 151 1.36 -3.95 6.50
C ALA A 151 1.94 -5.05 7.40
N THR A 152 3.19 -4.94 7.88
CA THR A 152 3.85 -5.96 8.72
C THR A 152 3.46 -5.78 10.19
N ASP A 153 3.21 -6.88 10.90
CA ASP A 153 3.09 -6.86 12.35
C ASP A 153 4.46 -6.52 12.92
N GLY A 154 4.52 -5.50 13.77
CA GLY A 154 5.75 -5.15 14.47
C GLY A 154 6.28 -6.36 15.23
N GLN A 155 7.37 -6.93 14.74
CA GLN A 155 8.41 -7.45 15.60
C GLN A 155 9.51 -6.40 15.68
#